data_AF-A0A3D0GLI9-F1
#
_entry.id   AF-A0A3D0GLI9-F1
#
_cell.length_a   1.000
_cell.length_b   1.000
_cell.length_c   1.000
_cell.angle_alpha   90.00
_cell.angle_beta   90.00
_cell.angle_gamma   90.00
#
_symmetry.space_group_name_H-M   'P 1'
#
loop_
_entity.id
_entity.type
_entity.pdbx_description
1 polymer ?
#
loop_
_entity_poly.entity_id
_entity_poly.type
_entity_poly.pdbx_seq_one_letter_code
_entity_poly.pdbx_strand_id
1 'polypeptide(L)'
;KKMGHYAGAMIHYGGEWYWGVDRLYHLEHRLSSLGIYAHPLFDRPAVIPPSKPAEGYQLEFYLSLRSPYSAICFDAVCDWADRAGVTLVLKPVLPMVMRGVTLSRAKGLYIMKDCAREARTLNKQGYGNFYDPIGEGVIRGFSIYPLATAQGKERAYLKSFMDGAFCEGVNSLSDRGLRKIVERSGLSWQDTQRALKTPNWGAPLEQNRKDMYAWGSWGVPSFRLIAPDERVVAEAWGQDRLWRLSQVLASDMQT
;
A
#
# COMPACT_ATOMS: atom_id res chain seq x y z
N LYS A 1 -15.44 20.72 -12.44
CA LYS A 1 -15.36 20.47 -10.97
C LYS A 1 -16.69 20.58 -10.19
N LYS A 2 -17.83 21.05 -10.75
CA LYS A 2 -19.11 21.24 -10.02
C LYS A 2 -19.65 20.00 -9.28
N MET A 3 -19.32 18.80 -9.75
CA MET A 3 -19.76 17.52 -9.17
C MET A 3 -18.66 16.79 -8.35
N GLY A 4 -17.53 17.44 -8.07
CA GLY A 4 -16.49 16.88 -7.18
C GLY A 4 -15.40 15.99 -7.82
N HIS A 5 -15.42 15.77 -9.14
CA HIS A 5 -14.30 15.12 -9.84
C HIS A 5 -13.00 15.94 -9.74
N TYR A 6 -11.86 15.25 -9.65
CA TYR A 6 -10.53 15.89 -9.58
C TYR A 6 -9.58 15.49 -10.72
N ALA A 7 -9.91 14.49 -11.53
CA ALA A 7 -9.14 14.05 -12.68
C ALA A 7 -10.03 13.93 -13.94
N GLY A 8 -9.41 13.95 -15.12
CA GLY A 8 -10.09 13.59 -16.38
C GLY A 8 -10.36 12.08 -16.45
N ALA A 9 -11.21 11.66 -17.41
CA ALA A 9 -11.56 10.26 -17.65
C ALA A 9 -12.12 9.50 -16.42
N MET A 10 -12.74 10.21 -15.48
CA MET A 10 -13.54 9.59 -14.41
C MET A 10 -14.99 9.43 -14.86
N ILE A 11 -15.63 8.33 -14.48
CA ILE A 11 -17.03 8.03 -14.80
C ILE A 11 -17.91 8.39 -13.59
N HIS A 12 -19.06 9.01 -13.82
CA HIS A 12 -20.03 9.36 -12.78
C HIS A 12 -21.35 8.63 -12.98
N TYR A 13 -21.81 7.91 -11.97
CA TYR A 13 -23.10 7.22 -11.99
C TYR A 13 -23.70 7.18 -10.59
N GLY A 14 -24.99 7.53 -10.47
CA GLY A 14 -25.74 7.43 -9.21
C GLY A 14 -25.08 8.13 -8.03
N GLY A 15 -24.50 9.32 -8.24
CA GLY A 15 -23.84 10.14 -7.20
C GLY A 15 -22.43 9.69 -6.81
N GLU A 16 -21.84 8.70 -7.48
CA GLU A 16 -20.50 8.20 -7.21
C GLU A 16 -19.58 8.37 -8.42
N TRP A 17 -18.29 8.57 -8.12
CA TRP A 17 -17.21 8.63 -9.11
C TRP A 17 -16.42 7.32 -9.12
N TYR A 18 -16.01 6.90 -10.32
CA TYR A 18 -15.20 5.72 -10.60
C TYR A 18 -13.93 6.16 -11.35
N TRP A 19 -12.77 5.75 -10.83
CA TRP A 19 -11.46 6.15 -11.37
C TRP A 19 -11.08 5.28 -12.55
N GLY A 20 -11.27 5.81 -13.76
CA GLY A 20 -10.83 5.16 -15.00
C GLY A 20 -11.37 3.74 -15.18
N VAL A 21 -10.69 2.97 -16.04
CA VAL A 21 -11.05 1.59 -16.39
C VAL A 21 -10.90 0.65 -15.19
N ASP A 22 -9.92 0.89 -14.32
CA ASP A 22 -9.62 0.05 -13.15
C ASP A 22 -10.70 0.02 -12.06
N ARG A 23 -11.73 0.86 -12.18
CA ARG A 23 -12.89 0.88 -11.27
C ARG A 23 -14.19 0.53 -11.98
N LEU A 24 -14.16 0.11 -13.25
CA LEU A 24 -15.37 -0.30 -13.97
C LEU A 24 -16.08 -1.47 -13.29
N TYR A 25 -15.34 -2.44 -12.77
CA TYR A 25 -15.91 -3.58 -12.05
C TYR A 25 -16.85 -3.15 -10.90
N HIS A 26 -16.52 -2.08 -10.17
CA HIS A 26 -17.41 -1.53 -9.14
C HIS A 26 -18.72 -0.98 -9.72
N LEU A 27 -18.63 -0.31 -10.87
CA LEU A 27 -19.80 0.19 -11.56
C LEU A 27 -20.66 -0.98 -12.07
N GLU A 28 -20.04 -1.99 -12.68
CA GLU A 28 -20.73 -3.18 -13.19
C GLU A 28 -21.41 -3.96 -12.07
N HIS A 29 -20.75 -4.17 -10.92
CA HIS A 29 -21.38 -4.79 -9.76
C HIS A 29 -22.56 -3.99 -9.23
N ARG A 30 -22.46 -2.64 -9.23
CA ARG A 30 -23.57 -1.77 -8.84
C ARG A 30 -24.74 -1.85 -9.82
N LEU A 31 -24.48 -1.85 -11.12
CA LEU A 31 -25.53 -2.01 -12.13
C LEU A 31 -26.17 -3.40 -12.04
N SER A 32 -25.38 -4.42 -11.69
CA SER A 32 -25.87 -5.79 -11.50
C SER A 32 -26.75 -5.93 -10.27
N SER A 33 -26.38 -5.30 -9.15
CA SER A 33 -27.22 -5.30 -7.95
C SER A 33 -28.54 -4.53 -8.12
N LEU A 34 -28.62 -3.64 -9.12
CA LEU A 34 -29.84 -2.95 -9.51
C LEU A 34 -30.68 -3.73 -10.55
N GLY A 35 -30.22 -4.90 -11.01
CA GLY A 35 -30.90 -5.69 -12.04
C GLY A 35 -30.84 -5.08 -13.45
N ILE A 36 -29.99 -4.07 -13.66
CA ILE A 36 -29.83 -3.39 -14.96
C ILE A 36 -28.87 -4.16 -15.87
N TYR A 37 -27.98 -4.96 -15.26
CA TYR A 37 -26.87 -5.61 -15.95
C TYR A 37 -26.62 -7.00 -15.39
N ALA A 38 -26.55 -8.04 -16.22
CA ALA A 38 -26.48 -9.42 -15.71
C ALA A 38 -25.04 -9.96 -15.56
N HIS A 39 -24.09 -9.45 -16.36
CA HIS A 39 -22.78 -10.08 -16.53
C HIS A 39 -21.67 -9.02 -16.58
N PRO A 40 -20.89 -8.81 -15.50
CA PRO A 40 -19.69 -7.96 -15.54
C PRO A 40 -18.76 -8.35 -16.69
N LEU A 41 -18.26 -7.37 -17.45
CA LEU A 41 -17.29 -7.61 -18.53
C LEU A 41 -15.85 -7.39 -18.07
N PHE A 42 -15.66 -6.58 -17.03
CA PHE A 42 -14.34 -6.13 -16.58
C PHE A 42 -14.13 -6.54 -15.12
N ASP A 43 -14.16 -7.83 -14.81
CA ASP A 43 -13.84 -8.32 -13.47
C ASP A 43 -12.46 -7.86 -13.01
N ARG A 44 -12.30 -7.71 -11.68
CA ARG A 44 -10.99 -7.46 -11.09
C ARG A 44 -10.06 -8.63 -11.42
N PRO A 45 -8.89 -8.40 -12.04
CA PRO A 45 -7.96 -9.47 -12.34
C PRO A 45 -7.48 -10.18 -11.07
N ALA A 46 -7.51 -11.51 -11.09
CA ALA A 46 -6.96 -12.32 -10.01
C ALA A 46 -5.43 -12.21 -9.94
N VAL A 47 -4.89 -12.14 -8.73
CA VAL A 47 -3.45 -12.18 -8.50
C VAL A 47 -3.04 -13.66 -8.29
N ILE A 48 -2.62 -14.32 -9.37
CA ILE A 48 -2.28 -15.74 -9.35
C ILE A 48 -0.76 -15.89 -9.31
N PRO A 49 -0.14 -16.42 -8.23
CA PRO A 49 1.30 -16.64 -8.18
C PRO A 49 1.75 -17.67 -9.24
N PRO A 50 3.04 -17.67 -9.62
CA PRO A 50 3.58 -18.67 -10.55
C PRO A 50 3.43 -20.10 -10.00
N SER A 51 3.42 -21.09 -10.90
CA SER A 51 3.24 -22.50 -10.54
C SER A 51 4.46 -23.13 -9.85
N LYS A 52 5.63 -22.49 -9.96
CA LYS A 52 6.87 -22.87 -9.29
C LYS A 52 7.41 -21.67 -8.50
N PRO A 53 8.15 -21.88 -7.40
CA PRO A 53 8.82 -20.80 -6.69
C PRO A 53 9.77 -20.01 -7.60
N ALA A 54 9.67 -18.69 -7.54
CA ALA A 54 10.51 -17.74 -8.27
C ALA A 54 11.78 -17.40 -7.47
N GLU A 55 12.58 -18.43 -7.18
CA GLU A 55 13.81 -18.27 -6.39
C GLU A 55 14.76 -17.24 -7.02
N GLY A 56 15.37 -16.40 -6.18
CA GLY A 56 16.27 -15.33 -6.60
C GLY A 56 15.58 -14.06 -7.13
N TYR A 57 14.30 -14.10 -7.47
CA TYR A 57 13.55 -12.90 -7.81
C TYR A 57 13.31 -12.04 -6.56
N GLN A 58 13.25 -10.73 -6.76
CA GLN A 58 12.93 -9.76 -5.72
C GLN A 58 11.75 -8.88 -6.12
N LEU A 59 10.83 -8.65 -5.18
CA LEU A 59 9.78 -7.66 -5.31
C LEU A 59 10.11 -6.48 -4.39
N GLU A 60 10.59 -5.39 -4.95
CA GLU A 60 10.66 -4.13 -4.22
C GLU A 60 9.24 -3.56 -4.04
N PHE A 61 8.86 -3.31 -2.80
CA PHE A 61 7.56 -2.76 -2.43
C PHE A 61 7.73 -1.40 -1.76
N TYR A 62 7.41 -0.35 -2.50
CA TYR A 62 7.41 1.02 -2.01
C TYR A 62 6.07 1.35 -1.36
N LEU A 63 6.10 1.73 -0.08
CA LEU A 63 4.91 1.99 0.72
C LEU A 63 5.07 3.19 1.65
N SER A 64 3.98 3.62 2.28
CA SER A 64 4.04 4.69 3.28
C SER A 64 3.03 4.46 4.40
N LEU A 65 3.42 4.81 5.63
CA LEU A 65 2.59 4.67 6.84
C LEU A 65 1.29 5.50 6.79
N ARG A 66 1.20 6.48 5.88
CA ARG A 66 0.03 7.34 5.70
C ARG A 66 -0.70 7.09 4.36
N SER A 67 -0.36 6.02 3.66
CA SER A 67 -1.01 5.63 2.40
C SER A 67 -2.12 4.61 2.65
N PRO A 68 -3.40 4.99 2.48
CA PRO A 68 -4.50 4.04 2.68
C PRO A 68 -4.42 2.88 1.67
N TYR A 69 -3.99 3.15 0.42
CA TYR A 69 -3.79 2.10 -0.58
C TYR A 69 -2.67 1.13 -0.20
N SER A 70 -1.59 1.60 0.44
CA SER A 70 -0.54 0.72 0.96
C SER A 70 -1.07 -0.15 2.10
N ALA A 71 -1.91 0.41 2.98
CA ALA A 71 -2.49 -0.32 4.11
C ALA A 71 -3.43 -1.46 3.68
N ILE A 72 -4.27 -1.22 2.66
CA ILE A 72 -5.24 -2.24 2.21
C ILE A 72 -4.58 -3.38 1.43
N CYS A 73 -3.46 -3.12 0.74
CA CYS A 73 -2.80 -4.13 -0.11
C CYS A 73 -1.65 -4.84 0.59
N PHE A 74 -1.18 -4.37 1.74
CA PHE A 74 0.01 -4.90 2.41
C PHE A 74 -0.06 -6.41 2.62
N ASP A 75 -1.16 -6.89 3.19
CA ASP A 75 -1.35 -8.31 3.50
C ASP A 75 -1.34 -9.17 2.21
N ALA A 76 -2.02 -8.70 1.16
CA ALA A 76 -2.07 -9.39 -0.13
C ALA A 76 -0.69 -9.43 -0.83
N VAL A 77 0.11 -8.37 -0.71
CA VAL A 77 1.48 -8.33 -1.25
C VAL A 77 2.40 -9.30 -0.51
N CYS A 78 2.32 -9.34 0.83
CA CYS A 78 3.09 -10.28 1.63
C CYS A 78 2.71 -11.74 1.31
N ASP A 79 1.42 -12.07 1.33
CA ASP A 79 0.93 -13.42 0.98
C ASP A 79 1.37 -13.84 -0.43
N TRP A 80 1.24 -12.94 -1.39
CA TRP A 80 1.66 -13.22 -2.76
C TRP A 80 3.16 -13.46 -2.87
N ALA A 81 4.00 -12.63 -2.25
CA ALA A 81 5.44 -12.80 -2.31
C ALA A 81 5.88 -14.13 -1.69
N ASP A 82 5.31 -14.49 -0.55
CA ASP A 82 5.60 -15.76 0.15
C ASP A 82 5.17 -16.97 -0.70
N ARG A 83 3.97 -16.93 -1.29
CA ARG A 83 3.46 -17.99 -2.17
C ARG A 83 4.18 -18.09 -3.51
N ALA A 84 4.65 -16.96 -4.04
CA ALA A 84 5.41 -16.90 -5.28
C ALA A 84 6.88 -17.31 -5.08
N GLY A 85 7.37 -17.42 -3.84
CA GLY A 85 8.79 -17.66 -3.56
C GLY A 85 9.69 -16.47 -3.92
N VAL A 86 9.13 -15.26 -3.98
CA VAL A 86 9.86 -14.02 -4.32
C VAL A 86 10.34 -13.34 -3.03
N THR A 87 11.56 -12.82 -3.03
CA THR A 87 12.07 -12.05 -1.90
C THR A 87 11.41 -10.68 -1.86
N LEU A 88 10.58 -10.41 -0.85
CA LEU A 88 9.96 -9.10 -0.67
C LEU A 88 10.94 -8.11 -0.02
N VAL A 89 11.27 -7.02 -0.73
CA VAL A 89 12.12 -5.93 -0.24
C VAL A 89 11.27 -4.72 0.08
N LEU A 90 11.11 -4.39 1.36
CA LEU A 90 10.28 -3.27 1.81
C LEU A 90 11.04 -1.94 1.71
N LYS A 91 10.52 -1.02 0.88
CA LYS A 91 11.13 0.29 0.60
C LYS A 91 10.19 1.43 1.03
N PRO A 92 9.95 1.63 2.34
CA PRO A 92 9.07 2.69 2.79
C PRO A 92 9.59 4.07 2.37
N VAL A 93 8.66 4.99 2.12
CA VAL A 93 8.93 6.40 1.78
C VAL A 93 8.06 7.35 2.61
N LEU A 94 8.53 8.57 2.80
CA LEU A 94 7.75 9.61 3.47
C LEU A 94 6.47 9.97 2.67
N PRO A 95 5.36 10.29 3.36
CA PRO A 95 4.12 10.72 2.71
C PRO A 95 4.33 11.95 1.81
N MET A 96 3.68 11.98 0.64
CA MET A 96 3.77 13.10 -0.31
C MET A 96 3.41 14.46 0.30
N VAL A 97 2.44 14.49 1.21
CA VAL A 97 2.00 15.71 1.90
C VAL A 97 3.07 16.29 2.81
N MET A 98 3.91 15.43 3.39
CA MET A 98 5.10 15.85 4.16
C MET A 98 6.28 16.21 3.25
N ARG A 99 6.11 16.07 1.93
CA ARG A 99 7.07 16.46 0.88
C ARG A 99 6.62 17.72 0.13
N GLY A 100 5.66 18.49 0.67
CA GLY A 100 5.18 19.75 0.08
C GLY A 100 4.09 19.61 -0.99
N VAL A 101 3.59 18.39 -1.26
CA VAL A 101 2.48 18.20 -2.23
C VAL A 101 1.14 18.44 -1.54
N THR A 102 0.40 19.46 -1.98
CA THR A 102 -0.93 19.74 -1.45
C THR A 102 -1.97 18.77 -2.02
N LEU A 103 -2.77 18.16 -1.14
CA LEU A 103 -3.91 17.34 -1.53
C LEU A 103 -5.18 18.17 -1.34
N SER A 104 -5.96 18.38 -2.40
CA SER A 104 -7.25 19.06 -2.26
C SER A 104 -8.21 18.22 -1.42
N ARG A 105 -9.11 18.87 -0.67
CA ARG A 105 -10.14 18.18 0.13
C ARG A 105 -10.97 17.20 -0.70
N ALA A 106 -11.36 17.60 -1.92
CA ALA A 106 -12.11 16.75 -2.84
C ALA A 106 -11.33 15.48 -3.24
N LYS A 107 -10.03 15.62 -3.55
CA LYS A 107 -9.15 14.48 -3.89
C LYS A 107 -8.95 13.55 -2.68
N GLY A 108 -8.76 14.11 -1.49
CA GLY A 108 -8.66 13.33 -0.25
C GLY A 108 -9.92 12.52 0.05
N LEU A 109 -11.10 13.16 -0.02
CA LEU A 109 -12.38 12.49 0.22
C LEU A 109 -12.62 11.35 -0.79
N TYR A 110 -12.30 11.59 -2.07
CA TYR A 110 -12.39 10.55 -3.08
C TYR A 110 -11.49 9.35 -2.75
N ILE A 111 -10.21 9.59 -2.45
CA ILE A 111 -9.24 8.53 -2.14
C ILE A 111 -9.74 7.66 -0.98
N MET A 112 -10.27 8.28 0.07
CA MET A 112 -10.78 7.52 1.22
C MET A 112 -12.00 6.66 0.85
N LYS A 113 -12.94 7.20 0.06
CA LYS A 113 -14.13 6.46 -0.40
C LYS A 113 -13.77 5.33 -1.35
N ASP A 114 -12.89 5.59 -2.32
CA ASP A 114 -12.42 4.58 -3.27
C ASP A 114 -11.66 3.47 -2.54
N CYS A 115 -10.73 3.84 -1.67
CA CYS A 115 -9.98 2.88 -0.87
C CYS A 115 -10.89 2.05 0.05
N ALA A 116 -12.01 2.59 0.55
CA ALA A 116 -13.00 1.79 1.28
C ALA A 116 -13.70 0.73 0.40
N ARG A 117 -13.97 1.03 -0.87
CA ARG A 117 -14.50 0.02 -1.82
C ARG A 117 -13.47 -1.06 -2.14
N GLU A 118 -12.23 -0.64 -2.37
CA GLU A 118 -11.10 -1.56 -2.62
C GLU A 118 -10.80 -2.43 -1.41
N ALA A 119 -10.84 -1.88 -0.18
CA ALA A 119 -10.67 -2.61 1.06
C ALA A 119 -11.67 -3.76 1.19
N ARG A 120 -12.95 -3.52 0.86
CA ARG A 120 -13.98 -4.57 0.84
C ARG A 120 -13.66 -5.65 -0.18
N THR A 121 -13.21 -5.26 -1.37
CA THR A 121 -12.84 -6.22 -2.43
C THR A 121 -11.64 -7.09 -2.03
N LEU A 122 -10.69 -6.51 -1.29
CA LEU A 122 -9.54 -7.22 -0.73
C LEU A 122 -9.83 -7.93 0.59
N ASN A 123 -11.07 -7.95 1.07
CA ASN A 123 -11.48 -8.50 2.37
C ASN A 123 -10.70 -7.91 3.57
N LYS A 124 -10.23 -6.66 3.45
CA LYS A 124 -9.50 -5.96 4.53
C LYS A 124 -10.46 -5.64 5.68
N GLN A 125 -10.23 -6.31 6.81
CA GLN A 125 -11.06 -6.17 8.00
C GLN A 125 -10.85 -4.82 8.69
N GLY A 126 -11.93 -4.23 9.20
CA GLY A 126 -11.90 -3.02 10.04
C GLY A 126 -11.57 -1.70 9.31
N TYR A 127 -11.23 -1.73 8.02
CA TYR A 127 -10.87 -0.51 7.28
C TYR A 127 -11.98 0.55 7.39
N GLY A 128 -11.60 1.78 7.75
CA GLY A 128 -12.50 2.93 7.85
C GLY A 128 -12.57 3.54 9.26
N ASN A 129 -12.22 2.79 10.31
CA ASN A 129 -11.93 3.37 11.61
C ASN A 129 -10.51 3.96 11.57
N PHE A 130 -10.42 5.21 11.10
CA PHE A 130 -9.17 5.83 10.69
C PHE A 130 -8.68 6.90 11.67
N TYR A 131 -7.37 6.87 11.93
CA TYR A 131 -6.61 7.94 12.55
C TYR A 131 -5.45 8.33 11.61
N ASP A 132 -5.42 9.59 11.15
CA ASP A 132 -4.36 10.07 10.24
C ASP A 132 -3.04 10.24 11.01
N PRO A 133 -1.99 9.46 10.72
CA PRO A 133 -0.72 9.60 11.42
C PRO A 133 0.11 10.79 10.93
N ILE A 134 -0.39 11.61 9.99
CA ILE A 134 0.35 12.71 9.35
C ILE A 134 1.16 13.57 10.35
N GLY A 135 2.36 13.97 9.93
CA GLY A 135 3.26 14.75 10.77
C GLY A 135 3.98 13.86 11.77
N GLU A 136 3.82 14.18 13.05
CA GLU A 136 4.57 13.54 14.14
C GLU A 136 4.28 12.04 14.25
N GLY A 137 3.07 11.56 13.94
CA GLY A 137 2.74 10.13 14.03
C GLY A 137 3.57 9.30 13.04
N VAL A 138 3.76 9.82 11.83
CA VAL A 138 4.63 9.23 10.80
C VAL A 138 6.09 9.32 11.21
N ILE A 139 6.54 10.44 11.76
CA ILE A 139 7.92 10.60 12.25
C ILE A 139 8.21 9.56 13.32
N ARG A 140 7.38 9.46 14.37
CA ARG A 140 7.50 8.45 15.42
C ARG A 140 7.44 7.03 14.86
N GLY A 141 6.53 6.79 13.92
CA GLY A 141 6.40 5.50 13.23
C GLY A 141 7.69 5.09 12.51
N PHE A 142 8.32 6.01 11.78
CA PHE A 142 9.58 5.71 11.10
C PHE A 142 10.79 5.72 12.03
N SER A 143 10.76 6.42 13.15
CA SER A 143 11.78 6.33 14.21
C SER A 143 11.93 4.93 14.79
N ILE A 144 10.89 4.11 14.73
CA ILE A 144 10.91 2.72 15.20
C ILE A 144 11.30 1.74 14.09
N TYR A 145 11.14 2.13 12.82
CA TYR A 145 11.36 1.24 11.68
C TYR A 145 12.78 0.60 11.65
N PRO A 146 13.89 1.34 11.90
CA PRO A 146 15.22 0.72 11.97
C PRO A 146 15.34 -0.37 13.05
N LEU A 147 14.69 -0.19 14.20
CA LEU A 147 14.64 -1.21 15.26
C LEU A 147 13.89 -2.45 14.78
N ALA A 148 12.76 -2.27 14.08
CA ALA A 148 11.99 -3.37 13.51
C ALA A 148 12.82 -4.19 12.51
N THR A 149 13.51 -3.51 11.59
CA THR A 149 14.39 -4.14 10.61
C THR A 149 15.56 -4.87 11.26
N ALA A 150 16.22 -4.26 12.26
CA ALA A 150 17.33 -4.89 12.97
C ALA A 150 16.93 -6.18 13.70
N GLN A 151 15.64 -6.37 13.99
CA GLN A 151 15.09 -7.58 14.62
C GLN A 151 14.34 -8.51 13.65
N GLY A 152 14.35 -8.23 12.34
CA GLY A 152 13.58 -9.02 11.36
C GLY A 152 12.07 -8.95 11.54
N LYS A 153 11.56 -7.86 12.12
CA LYS A 153 10.14 -7.64 12.47
C LYS A 153 9.49 -6.54 11.62
N GLU A 154 10.15 -6.07 10.57
CA GLU A 154 9.68 -4.96 9.74
C GLU A 154 8.32 -5.23 9.09
N ARG A 155 8.06 -6.46 8.60
CA ARG A 155 6.74 -6.81 8.02
C ARG A 155 5.64 -6.71 9.07
N ALA A 156 5.84 -7.33 10.23
CA ALA A 156 4.90 -7.31 11.35
C ALA A 156 4.66 -5.88 11.87
N TYR A 157 5.72 -5.07 11.94
CA TYR A 157 5.66 -3.68 12.39
C TYR A 157 4.89 -2.79 11.42
N LEU A 158 5.22 -2.82 10.12
CA LEU A 158 4.53 -2.01 9.11
C LEU A 158 3.04 -2.39 9.02
N LYS A 159 2.73 -3.69 9.05
CA LYS A 159 1.35 -4.17 9.15
C LYS A 159 0.65 -3.61 10.38
N SER A 160 1.25 -3.79 11.55
CA SER A 160 0.68 -3.34 12.82
C SER A 160 0.43 -1.83 12.83
N PHE A 161 1.36 -1.03 12.30
CA PHE A 161 1.19 0.41 12.23
C PHE A 161 0.06 0.80 11.29
N MET A 162 0.03 0.24 10.07
CA MET A 162 -0.98 0.58 9.07
C MET A 162 -2.38 0.09 9.47
N ASP A 163 -2.52 -1.09 10.06
CA ASP A 163 -3.78 -1.57 10.61
C ASP A 163 -4.25 -0.70 11.78
N GLY A 164 -3.31 -0.34 12.67
CA GLY A 164 -3.56 0.59 13.77
C GLY A 164 -4.13 1.91 13.26
N ALA A 165 -3.52 2.49 12.24
CA ALA A 165 -3.94 3.77 11.67
C ALA A 165 -5.25 3.68 10.86
N PHE A 166 -5.40 2.71 9.98
CA PHE A 166 -6.48 2.69 8.97
C PHE A 166 -7.66 1.78 9.31
N CYS A 167 -7.48 0.83 10.22
CA CYS A 167 -8.49 -0.17 10.57
C CYS A 167 -8.98 -0.08 12.02
N GLU A 168 -8.17 0.48 12.92
CA GLU A 168 -8.47 0.48 14.36
C GLU A 168 -8.54 1.87 15.00
N GLY A 169 -8.23 2.93 14.26
CA GLY A 169 -8.26 4.31 14.76
C GLY A 169 -7.27 4.55 15.90
N VAL A 170 -6.16 3.81 15.94
CA VAL A 170 -5.14 3.93 16.99
C VAL A 170 -4.38 5.24 16.82
N ASN A 171 -4.45 6.09 17.85
CA ASN A 171 -3.71 7.34 17.93
C ASN A 171 -2.19 7.08 18.12
N SER A 172 -1.43 7.14 17.03
CA SER A 172 0.02 6.98 17.00
C SER A 172 0.81 8.16 17.57
N LEU A 173 0.14 9.30 17.86
CA LEU A 173 0.74 10.41 18.63
C LEU A 173 0.77 10.14 20.13
N SER A 174 -0.02 9.18 20.63
CA SER A 174 -0.02 8.82 22.05
C SER A 174 0.93 7.66 22.33
N ASP A 175 1.63 7.69 23.46
CA ASP A 175 2.47 6.57 23.90
C ASP A 175 1.66 5.29 24.06
N ARG A 176 0.42 5.39 24.56
CA ARG A 176 -0.49 4.25 24.70
C ARG A 176 -0.79 3.60 23.33
N GLY A 177 -1.14 4.40 22.33
CA GLY A 177 -1.46 3.90 20.99
C GLY A 177 -0.23 3.35 20.28
N LEU A 178 0.89 4.07 20.35
CA LEU A 178 2.15 3.60 19.75
C LEU A 178 2.65 2.32 20.40
N ARG A 179 2.54 2.20 21.73
CA ARG A 179 2.86 0.97 22.46
C ARG A 179 2.03 -0.22 21.98
N LYS A 180 0.72 -0.04 21.80
CA LYS A 180 -0.16 -1.09 21.24
C LYS A 180 0.33 -1.56 19.87
N ILE A 181 0.70 -0.64 18.99
CA ILE A 181 1.23 -0.94 17.65
C ILE A 181 2.54 -1.74 17.74
N VAL A 182 3.46 -1.28 18.58
CA VAL A 182 4.80 -1.85 18.75
C VAL A 182 4.75 -3.25 19.35
N GLU A 183 4.05 -3.43 20.47
CA GLU A 183 3.99 -4.71 21.17
C GLU A 183 3.31 -5.78 20.32
N ARG A 184 2.29 -5.42 19.53
CA ARG A 184 1.66 -6.34 18.57
C ARG A 184 2.62 -6.86 17.50
N SER A 185 3.62 -6.06 17.12
CA SER A 185 4.66 -6.49 16.17
C SER A 185 5.79 -7.32 16.83
N GLY A 186 5.67 -7.61 18.12
CA GLY A 186 6.67 -8.33 18.90
C GLY A 186 7.86 -7.49 19.33
N LEU A 187 7.79 -6.15 19.21
CA LEU A 187 8.84 -5.24 19.66
C LEU A 187 8.62 -4.85 21.14
N SER A 188 9.71 -4.60 21.86
CA SER A 188 9.67 -4.11 23.24
C SER A 188 9.36 -2.62 23.27
N TRP A 189 8.45 -2.21 24.16
CA TRP A 189 8.20 -0.79 24.41
C TRP A 189 9.45 -0.07 24.94
N GLN A 190 10.23 -0.73 25.80
CA GLN A 190 11.46 -0.15 26.35
C GLN A 190 12.50 0.15 25.25
N ASP A 191 12.68 -0.78 24.31
CA ASP A 191 13.60 -0.59 23.17
C ASP A 191 13.09 0.50 22.24
N THR A 192 11.78 0.54 22.03
CA THR A 192 11.11 1.55 21.23
C THR A 192 11.31 2.95 21.81
N GLN A 193 11.18 3.13 23.12
CA GLN A 193 11.46 4.40 23.77
C GLN A 193 12.91 4.87 23.56
N ARG A 194 13.86 3.95 23.43
CA ARG A 194 15.26 4.28 23.07
C ARG A 194 15.35 4.67 21.59
N ALA A 195 14.77 3.87 20.69
CA ALA A 195 14.76 4.16 19.25
C ALA A 195 14.13 5.51 18.90
N LEU A 196 13.07 5.91 19.61
CA LEU A 196 12.42 7.21 19.44
C LEU A 196 13.35 8.41 19.73
N LYS A 197 14.37 8.24 20.56
CA LYS A 197 15.34 9.30 20.91
C LYS A 197 16.48 9.43 19.91
N THR A 198 16.74 8.38 19.12
CA THR A 198 17.84 8.32 18.17
C THR A 198 17.33 7.92 16.78
N PRO A 199 16.48 8.74 16.15
CA PRO A 199 15.89 8.41 14.86
C PRO A 199 16.96 8.32 13.77
N ASN A 200 17.04 7.17 13.09
CA ASN A 200 17.95 6.96 11.95
C ASN A 200 17.20 6.46 10.70
N TRP A 201 16.07 7.08 10.39
CA TRP A 201 15.22 6.70 9.26
C TRP A 201 15.32 7.65 8.06
N GLY A 202 15.79 8.89 8.27
CA GLY A 202 15.74 9.96 7.27
C GLY A 202 16.46 9.61 5.97
N ALA A 203 17.76 9.30 6.05
CA ALA A 203 18.56 8.98 4.87
C ALA A 203 18.10 7.70 4.13
N PRO A 204 17.80 6.57 4.82
CA PRO A 204 17.26 5.39 4.15
C PRO A 204 15.94 5.63 3.41
N LEU A 205 14.98 6.34 4.02
CA LEU A 205 13.70 6.64 3.38
C LEU A 205 13.84 7.61 2.20
N GLU A 206 14.76 8.57 2.31
CA GLU A 206 15.06 9.48 1.21
C GLU A 206 15.74 8.75 0.05
N GLN A 207 16.60 7.77 0.31
CA GLN A 207 17.18 6.93 -0.74
C GLN A 207 16.10 6.10 -1.44
N ASN A 208 15.20 5.45 -0.68
CA ASN A 208 14.05 4.74 -1.27
C ASN A 208 13.22 5.67 -2.17
N ARG A 209 13.03 6.93 -1.77
CA ARG A 209 12.29 7.90 -2.59
C ARG A 209 13.03 8.24 -3.88
N LYS A 210 14.35 8.46 -3.82
CA LYS A 210 15.18 8.73 -5.01
C LYS A 210 15.16 7.55 -5.96
N ASP A 211 15.30 6.33 -5.45
CA ASP A 211 15.21 5.10 -6.24
C ASP A 211 13.85 5.00 -6.94
N MET A 212 12.76 5.24 -6.21
CA MET A 212 11.40 5.22 -6.76
C MET A 212 11.22 6.20 -7.93
N TYR A 213 11.79 7.40 -7.79
CA TYR A 213 11.71 8.46 -8.78
C TYR A 213 12.58 8.19 -10.00
N ALA A 214 13.70 7.49 -9.83
CA ALA A 214 14.65 7.21 -10.92
C ALA A 214 14.02 6.38 -12.05
N TRP A 215 13.03 5.53 -11.74
CA TRP A 215 12.26 4.77 -12.74
C TRP A 215 10.88 5.38 -13.04
N GLY A 216 10.68 6.66 -12.68
CA GLY A 216 9.51 7.43 -13.06
C GLY A 216 8.26 7.25 -12.19
N SER A 217 8.32 6.45 -11.12
CA SER A 217 7.23 6.41 -10.14
C SER A 217 7.31 7.54 -9.13
N TRP A 218 6.15 8.11 -8.82
CA TRP A 218 6.00 9.29 -7.98
C TRP A 218 5.21 9.02 -6.69
N GLY A 219 4.51 7.89 -6.63
CA GLY A 219 3.52 7.60 -5.60
C GLY A 219 3.62 6.18 -5.05
N VAL A 220 2.85 5.91 -4.00
CA VAL A 220 2.77 4.59 -3.35
C VAL A 220 1.32 4.11 -3.28
N PRO A 221 1.07 2.80 -3.19
CA PRO A 221 2.05 1.72 -3.30
C PRO A 221 2.62 1.62 -4.72
N SER A 222 3.90 1.25 -4.81
CA SER A 222 4.62 1.06 -6.06
C SER A 222 5.47 -0.20 -5.96
N PHE A 223 5.69 -0.85 -7.10
CA PHE A 223 6.35 -2.14 -7.17
C PHE A 223 7.38 -2.17 -8.28
N ARG A 224 8.52 -2.81 -8.01
CA ARG A 224 9.54 -3.13 -9.01
C ARG A 224 9.98 -4.58 -8.83
N LEU A 225 9.81 -5.39 -9.86
CA LEU A 225 10.17 -6.80 -9.90
C LEU A 225 11.55 -6.95 -10.54
N ILE A 226 12.48 -7.55 -9.83
CA ILE A 226 13.87 -7.73 -10.23
C ILE A 226 14.14 -9.23 -10.39
N ALA A 227 14.74 -9.62 -11.50
CA ALA A 227 15.17 -10.99 -11.77
C ALA A 227 16.51 -11.32 -11.09
N PRO A 228 16.90 -12.62 -11.01
CA PRO A 228 18.18 -13.03 -10.43
C PRO A 228 19.41 -12.44 -11.13
N ASP A 229 19.29 -12.06 -12.41
CA ASP A 229 20.31 -11.39 -13.22
C ASP A 229 20.34 -9.86 -13.03
N GLU A 230 19.67 -9.35 -11.99
CA GLU A 230 19.51 -7.93 -11.65
C GLU A 230 18.69 -7.10 -12.66
N ARG A 231 18.13 -7.73 -13.69
CA ARG A 231 17.28 -7.05 -14.66
C ARG A 231 15.94 -6.66 -14.04
N VAL A 232 15.47 -5.46 -14.36
CA VAL A 232 14.11 -5.04 -14.04
C VAL A 232 13.14 -5.73 -15.00
N VAL A 233 12.26 -6.57 -14.45
CA VAL A 233 11.28 -7.37 -15.22
C VAL A 233 9.96 -6.60 -15.38
N ALA A 234 9.52 -5.95 -14.32
CA ALA A 234 8.25 -5.21 -14.31
C ALA A 234 8.26 -4.08 -13.29
N GLU A 235 7.55 -3.00 -13.63
CA GLU A 235 7.33 -1.84 -12.77
C GLU A 235 5.85 -1.47 -12.80
N ALA A 236 5.29 -1.13 -11.64
CA ALA A 236 3.92 -0.62 -11.59
C ALA A 236 3.66 0.26 -10.38
N TRP A 237 2.72 1.18 -10.54
CA TRP A 237 2.16 2.01 -9.48
C TRP A 237 0.68 1.69 -9.28
N GLY A 238 0.27 1.51 -8.02
CA GLY A 238 -1.12 1.24 -7.63
C GLY A 238 -1.30 -0.15 -7.01
N GLN A 239 -2.14 -0.23 -5.97
CA GLN A 239 -2.41 -1.49 -5.27
C GLN A 239 -3.10 -2.55 -6.14
N ASP A 240 -3.73 -2.12 -7.21
CA ASP A 240 -4.46 -2.91 -8.20
C ASP A 240 -3.58 -3.37 -9.37
N ARG A 241 -2.25 -3.36 -9.22
CA ARG A 241 -1.29 -3.77 -10.26
C ARG A 241 -0.53 -5.06 -9.99
N LEU A 242 -0.67 -5.64 -8.79
CA LEU A 242 0.07 -6.86 -8.42
C LEU A 242 -0.20 -8.03 -9.38
N TRP A 243 -1.42 -8.14 -9.93
CA TRP A 243 -1.78 -9.16 -10.93
C TRP A 243 -0.88 -9.09 -12.18
N ARG A 244 -0.54 -7.88 -12.63
CA ARG A 244 0.25 -7.68 -13.84
C ARG A 244 1.70 -8.09 -13.60
N LEU A 245 2.25 -7.78 -12.43
CA LEU A 245 3.57 -8.24 -12.03
C LEU A 245 3.62 -9.76 -11.98
N SER A 246 2.56 -10.40 -11.46
CA SER A 246 2.46 -11.86 -11.39
C SER A 246 2.43 -12.51 -12.78
N GLN A 247 1.68 -11.94 -13.72
CA GLN A 247 1.67 -12.42 -15.10
C GLN A 247 3.04 -12.30 -15.77
N VAL A 248 3.69 -11.13 -15.63
CA VAL A 248 4.99 -10.88 -16.24
C VAL A 248 6.06 -11.80 -15.63
N LEU A 249 6.04 -12.02 -14.31
CA LEU A 249 6.91 -12.98 -13.64
C LEU A 249 6.74 -14.38 -14.23
N ALA A 250 5.49 -14.85 -14.34
CA ALA A 250 5.20 -16.18 -14.88
C ALA A 250 5.69 -16.36 -16.33
N SER A 251 5.66 -15.31 -17.15
CA SER A 251 6.22 -15.34 -18.51
C SER A 251 7.75 -15.30 -18.52
N ASP A 252 8.37 -14.48 -17.68
CA ASP A 252 9.83 -14.37 -17.59
C ASP A 252 10.47 -15.69 -17.13
N MET A 253 9.86 -16.40 -16.18
CA MET A 253 10.31 -17.71 -15.69
C MET A 253 10.21 -18.86 -16.72
N GLN A 254 9.56 -18.63 -17.87
CA GLN A 254 9.48 -19.62 -18.95
C GLN A 254 10.55 -19.43 -20.02
N THR A 255 11.30 -18.32 -19.96
CA THR A 255 12.36 -17.97 -20.90
C THR A 255 13.71 -18.49 -20.41
#